data_AF-A0A815YCV6-F1
#
_entry.id   AF-A0A815YCV6-F1
#
_cell.length_a   1.000
_cell.length_b   1.000
_cell.length_c   1.000
_cell.angle_alpha   90.00
_cell.angle_beta   90.00
_cell.angle_gamma   90.00
#
_symmetry.space_group_name_H-M   'P 1'
#
loop_
_entity.id
_entity.type
_entity.pdbx_description
1 polymer ?
#
loop_
_entity_poly.entity_id
_entity_poly.type
_entity_poly.pdbx_seq_one_letter_code
_entity_poly.pdbx_strand_id
1 'polypeptide(L)' 'MYSPGQSLVSAQPLIPVLIPPAPLTPAVRSKYLQQFHSLVDVTKTNGFMSGLQARNILQQTGLSQTVLHQI' A
#
# COMPACT_ATOMS: atom_id res chain seq x y z
N MET A 1 -50.88 29.04 -5.31
CA MET A 1 -49.59 29.10 -4.61
C MET A 1 -48.81 27.84 -4.97
N TYR A 2 -48.06 27.86 -6.06
CA TYR A 2 -47.23 26.73 -6.50
C TYR A 2 -45.87 26.82 -5.78
N SER A 3 -45.55 25.85 -4.94
CA SER A 3 -44.21 25.72 -4.35
C SER A 3 -43.29 24.98 -5.34
N PRO A 4 -42.11 25.53 -5.65
CA PRO A 4 -41.21 24.98 -6.66
C PRO A 4 -40.30 23.88 -6.08
N GLY A 5 -40.09 22.83 -6.89
CA GLY A 5 -38.82 22.11 -6.98
C GLY A 5 -38.38 21.30 -5.77
N GLN A 6 -38.98 20.12 -5.56
CA GLN A 6 -38.26 19.03 -4.88
C GLN A 6 -37.23 18.46 -5.86
N SER A 7 -36.00 18.95 -5.80
CA SER A 7 -34.87 18.36 -6.51
C SER A 7 -34.60 16.98 -5.91
N LEU A 8 -34.95 15.92 -6.64
CA LEU A 8 -34.54 14.57 -6.34
C LEU A 8 -33.01 14.52 -6.36
N VAL A 9 -32.39 14.57 -5.18
CA VAL A 9 -30.97 14.26 -5.03
C VAL A 9 -30.84 12.77 -5.27
N SER A 10 -30.69 12.40 -6.55
CA SER A 10 -30.28 11.08 -6.98
C SER A 10 -28.94 10.77 -6.31
N ALA A 11 -28.97 10.02 -5.21
CA ALA A 11 -27.78 9.47 -4.58
C ALA A 11 -27.06 8.61 -5.64
N GLN A 12 -25.97 9.12 -6.17
CA GLN A 12 -25.12 8.36 -7.09
C GLN A 12 -24.56 7.16 -6.32
N PRO A 13 -24.60 5.94 -6.88
CA PRO A 13 -23.98 4.80 -6.23
C PRO A 13 -22.48 5.08 -6.08
N LEU A 14 -21.95 4.91 -4.86
CA LEU A 14 -20.51 5.00 -4.59
C LEU A 14 -19.82 3.86 -5.35
N ILE A 15 -19.40 4.12 -6.59
CA ILE A 15 -18.49 3.23 -7.30
C ILE A 15 -17.17 3.28 -6.50
N PRO A 16 -16.65 2.15 -5.99
CA PRO A 16 -15.35 2.15 -5.34
C PRO A 16 -14.32 2.57 -6.40
N VAL A 17 -13.86 3.82 -6.32
CA VAL A 17 -12.70 4.25 -7.10
C VAL A 17 -11.54 3.39 -6.64
N LEU A 18 -11.02 2.56 -7.55
CA LEU A 18 -9.74 1.89 -7.36
C LEU A 18 -8.67 2.99 -7.38
N ILE A 19 -8.38 3.57 -6.22
CA ILE A 19 -7.33 4.56 -6.07
C ILE A 19 -6.01 3.87 -6.44
N PRO A 20 -5.29 4.32 -7.48
CA PRO A 20 -4.01 3.72 -7.82
C PRO A 20 -3.05 3.87 -6.63
N PRO A 21 -2.12 2.92 -6.42
CA PRO A 21 -1.16 3.01 -5.34
C PRO A 21 -0.38 4.33 -5.47
N ALA A 22 -0.26 5.05 -4.35
CA ALA A 22 0.41 6.34 -4.33
C ALA A 22 1.85 6.20 -4.87
N PRO A 23 2.34 7.15 -5.68
CA PRO A 23 3.70 7.10 -6.20
C PRO A 23 4.73 7.11 -5.06
N LEU A 24 5.92 6.57 -5.33
CA LEU A 24 7.03 6.59 -4.38
C LEU A 24 7.56 8.03 -4.20
N THR A 25 6.98 8.77 -3.25
CA THR A 25 7.46 10.10 -2.86
C THR A 25 8.63 10.01 -1.87
N PRO A 26 9.41 11.08 -1.67
CA PRO A 26 10.47 11.09 -0.66
C PRO A 26 9.99 10.72 0.75
N ALA A 27 8.81 11.18 1.14
CA ALA A 27 8.21 10.83 2.43
C ALA A 27 7.86 9.33 2.53
N VAL A 28 7.28 8.76 1.47
CA VAL A 28 6.96 7.33 1.38
C VAL A 28 8.25 6.49 1.40
N ARG A 29 9.28 6.92 0.65
CA ARG A 29 10.60 6.28 0.67
C ARG A 29 11.22 6.30 2.06
N SER A 30 11.19 7.43 2.77
CA SER A 30 11.71 7.53 4.14
C SER A 30 10.99 6.57 5.09
N LYS A 31 9.67 6.44 4.98
CA LYS A 31 8.89 5.46 5.75
C LYS A 31 9.37 4.02 5.47
N TYR A 32 9.54 3.66 4.20
CA TYR A 32 10.02 2.31 3.83
C TYR A 32 11.46 2.06 4.30
N LEU A 33 12.34 3.06 4.28
CA LEU A 33 13.70 2.94 4.80
C LEU A 33 13.70 2.73 6.32
N GLN A 34 12.83 3.41 7.06
CA GLN A 34 12.69 3.18 8.51
C GLN A 34 12.21 1.75 8.81
N GLN A 35 11.25 1.24 8.04
CA GLN A 35 10.81 -0.15 8.14
C GLN A 35 11.95 -1.12 7.80
N PHE A 36 12.71 -0.85 6.74
CA PHE A 36 13.87 -1.64 6.35
C PHE A 36 14.93 -1.70 7.46
N HIS A 37 15.30 -0.55 8.05
CA HIS A 37 16.26 -0.50 9.17
C HIS A 37 15.75 -1.20 10.44
N SER A 38 14.43 -1.33 10.60
CA SER A 38 13.84 -2.07 11.72
C SER A 38 13.87 -3.59 11.50
N LEU A 39 13.88 -4.03 10.24
CA LEU A 39 13.84 -5.44 9.85
C LEU A 39 15.23 -6.01 9.58
N VAL A 40 16.19 -5.16 9.26
CA VAL A 40 17.54 -5.54 8.85
C VAL A 40 18.55 -4.75 9.67
N ASP A 41 19.47 -5.47 10.29
CA ASP A 41 20.65 -4.85 10.89
C ASP A 41 21.61 -4.40 9.79
N VAL A 42 21.39 -3.16 9.35
CA VAL A 42 22.10 -2.49 8.25
C VAL A 42 23.62 -2.51 8.45
N THR A 43 24.08 -2.51 9.70
CA THR A 43 25.50 -2.50 10.06
C THR A 43 26.16 -3.86 9.82
N LYS A 44 25.39 -4.95 9.92
CA LYS A 44 25.86 -6.32 9.68
C LYS A 44 25.71 -6.74 8.23
N THR A 45 24.71 -6.21 7.53
CA THR A 45 24.41 -6.60 6.14
C THR A 45 24.91 -5.59 5.10
N ASN A 46 25.64 -4.55 5.54
CA ASN A 46 26.18 -3.50 4.68
C ASN A 46 25.09 -2.85 3.79
N GLY A 47 23.88 -2.69 4.32
CA GLY A 47 22.74 -2.12 3.60
C GLY A 47 21.91 -3.10 2.76
N PHE A 48 22.22 -4.40 2.78
CA PHE A 48 21.51 -5.39 1.96
C PHE A 48 20.57 -6.28 2.78
N MET A 49 19.58 -6.86 2.12
CA MET A 49 18.69 -7.89 2.67
C MET A 49 18.83 -9.15 1.82
N SER A 50 18.94 -10.32 2.45
CA SER A 50 19.00 -11.57 1.70
C SER A 50 17.63 -11.95 1.14
N GLY A 51 17.60 -12.69 0.03
CA GLY A 51 16.34 -13.16 -0.56
C GLY A 51 15.49 -13.99 0.39
N LEU A 52 16.11 -14.80 1.26
CA LEU A 52 15.41 -15.57 2.29
C LEU A 52 14.78 -14.66 3.36
N GLN A 53 15.48 -13.59 3.77
CA GLN A 53 14.92 -12.60 4.70
C GLN A 53 13.73 -11.87 4.08
N ALA A 54 13.86 -11.40 2.84
CA ALA A 54 12.79 -10.74 2.11
C ALA A 54 11.56 -11.64 1.98
N ARG A 55 11.76 -12.91 1.59
CA ARG A 55 10.69 -13.90 1.50
C ARG A 55 9.98 -14.10 2.82
N ASN A 56 10.72 -14.32 3.91
CA ASN A 56 10.12 -14.55 5.23
C ASN A 56 9.28 -13.36 5.70
N ILE A 57 9.74 -12.13 5.45
CA ILE A 57 9.00 -10.90 5.77
C ILE A 57 7.73 -10.81 4.91
N LEU A 58 7.84 -11.01 3.60
CA LEU A 58 6.70 -10.94 2.68
C LEU A 58 5.65 -12.01 2.94
N GLN A 59 6.05 -13.22 3.38
CA GLN A 59 5.12 -14.29 3.74
C GLN A 59 4.22 -13.94 4.92
N GLN A 60 4.65 -13.03 5.80
CA GLN A 60 3.85 -12.60 6.97
C GLN A 60 2.73 -11.62 6.60
N THR A 61 2.70 -11.11 5.36
CA THR A 61 1.68 -10.16 4.90
C THR A 61 0.31 -10.80 4.66
N GLY A 62 0.24 -12.13 4.66
CA GLY A 62 -0.99 -12.88 4.32
C GLY A 62 -1.28 -12.92 2.81
N LEU A 63 -0.42 -12.37 1.96
CA LEU A 63 -0.53 -12.49 0.51
C LEU A 63 -0.25 -13.95 0.07
N SER A 64 -0.94 -14.40 -0.98
CA SER A 64 -0.70 -15.73 -1.54
C SER A 64 0.71 -15.83 -2.13
N GLN A 65 1.30 -17.02 -2.11
CA GLN A 65 2.63 -17.23 -2.70
C GLN A 65 2.66 -16.84 -4.19
N THR A 66 1.56 -17.08 -4.91
CA THR A 66 1.43 -16.69 -6.32
C THR A 66 1.56 -15.19 -6.52
N VAL A 67 0.94 -14.38 -5.65
CA VAL A 67 1.06 -12.92 -5.72
C VAL A 67 2.47 -12.49 -5.31
N LEU A 68 3.03 -13.06 -4.24
CA LEU A 68 4.38 -12.72 -3.79
C LEU A 68 5.48 -13.05 -4.82
N HIS A 69 5.28 -14.05 -5.68
CA HIS A 69 6.21 -14.38 -6.76
C HIS A 69 6.13 -13.43 -7.97
N GLN A 70 5.09 -12.61 -8.07
CA GLN A 70 4.88 -11.69 -9.19
C GLN A 70 5.47 -10.29 -8.95
N ILE A 71 5.96 -10.04 -7.74
CA ILE A 71 6.48 -8.75 -7.27
C ILE A 71 8.01 -8.85 -7.18
#